data_AF-A0A7J0EEN2-F1
#
_entry.id   AF-A0A7J0EEN2-F1
#
_cell.length_a   1.000
_cell.length_b   1.000
_cell.length_c   1.000
_cell.angle_alpha   90.00
_cell.angle_beta   90.00
_cell.angle_gamma   90.00
#
_symmetry.space_group_name_H-M   'P 1'
#
loop_
_entity.id
_entity.type
_entity.pdbx_description
1 polymer ?
#
loop_
_entity_poly.entity_id
_entity_poly.type
_entity_poly.pdbx_seq_one_letter_code
_entity_poly.pdbx_strand_id
1 'polypeptide(L)'
;MWIDLSAGPVDYGPALSGDGVLPRGESHPLTALHGRPKSQKALFSDLASLVWSAYEVLLVPSLRIPVPFENSLIVQLIHVYGSETKDTNGLDLKSIEKTFMDEVNDGGLLLGDQSLSFKNYEVRYSECSICSFAISRASTSYTARYLFDNYTLIVSEYLDSKRLHQILSESADEFRRVAGVPEVDFGRVLPVYVFDLDYGSILLLDRYHQSVAFKDMVVAVRTKNTQTVSDYSCNGRHMFMQTRELERPLVGSILQSMWGVSPTHLSWSPRHNNTLVDYTWSVGQTPFGPFSEISSLSFVQKDAARRNVLLTSLNHSITSAIEVLESITAHGGDIKLLRQARHTEFIQRWNLFKYKLDKAVSALSHMDFEMVLYFLRSSDSDLYAIHTLVYHASQELEASLVCFKDPPFPWASVSMSAVVFFAVVYAYVKRDTFFRNKRKQF
;
A
#
# COMPACT_ATOMS: atom_id res chain seq x y z
N MET A 1 -9.07 23.39 -2.00
CA MET A 1 -9.81 22.84 -3.16
C MET A 1 -11.25 23.28 -3.01
N TRP A 2 -11.74 24.13 -3.91
CA TRP A 2 -13.15 24.52 -3.96
C TRP A 2 -13.72 23.89 -5.24
N ILE A 3 -14.67 22.97 -5.10
CA ILE A 3 -15.42 22.46 -6.25
C ILE A 3 -16.69 23.28 -6.33
N ASP A 4 -16.81 24.02 -7.43
CA ASP A 4 -18.05 24.71 -7.75
C ASP A 4 -19.06 23.69 -8.31
N LEU A 5 -19.90 23.15 -7.43
CA LEU A 5 -21.00 22.25 -7.79
C LEU A 5 -22.06 22.94 -8.69
N SER A 6 -21.98 24.27 -8.83
CA SER A 6 -22.85 25.06 -9.71
C SER A 6 -22.23 25.39 -11.07
N ALA A 7 -20.96 25.00 -11.34
CA ALA A 7 -20.21 25.27 -12.57
C ALA A 7 -20.77 24.62 -13.86
N GLY A 8 -22.04 24.23 -13.84
CA GLY A 8 -22.78 23.67 -14.94
C GLY A 8 -22.61 22.16 -15.03
N PRO A 9 -23.55 21.48 -15.70
CA PRO A 9 -23.37 20.07 -15.99
C PRO A 9 -22.22 19.89 -16.99
N VAL A 10 -21.07 19.44 -16.49
CA VAL A 10 -19.92 19.08 -17.31
C VAL A 10 -20.01 17.57 -17.59
N ASP A 11 -19.96 17.20 -18.86
CA ASP A 11 -19.83 15.81 -19.28
C ASP A 11 -18.34 15.54 -19.52
N TYR A 12 -17.70 14.70 -18.72
CA TYR A 12 -16.27 14.42 -18.90
C TYR A 12 -15.87 13.03 -18.42
N GLY A 13 -14.83 12.48 -19.03
CA GLY A 13 -14.34 11.14 -18.72
C GLY A 13 -13.76 10.44 -19.95
N PRO A 14 -13.59 9.12 -19.90
CA PRO A 14 -13.21 8.33 -21.06
C PRO A 14 -14.20 8.49 -22.22
N ALA A 15 -13.71 8.80 -23.42
CA ALA A 15 -14.53 9.07 -24.61
C ALA A 15 -14.92 7.82 -25.40
N LEU A 16 -14.06 6.80 -25.39
CA LEU A 16 -14.21 5.60 -26.23
C LEU A 16 -14.59 4.36 -25.41
N SER A 17 -13.82 4.11 -24.35
CA SER A 17 -13.97 2.94 -23.50
C SER A 17 -13.35 3.21 -22.14
N GLY A 18 -14.00 2.77 -21.08
CA GLY A 18 -13.50 2.89 -19.71
C GLY A 18 -14.62 3.23 -18.73
N ASP A 19 -14.33 3.02 -17.47
CA ASP A 19 -15.23 3.35 -16.37
C ASP A 19 -14.98 4.78 -15.87
N GLY A 20 -15.94 5.32 -15.12
CA GLY A 20 -15.81 6.62 -14.46
C GLY A 20 -16.19 7.83 -15.31
N VAL A 21 -16.84 7.64 -16.47
CA VAL A 21 -17.48 8.75 -17.20
C VAL A 21 -18.46 9.45 -16.28
N LEU A 22 -18.44 10.78 -16.29
CA LEU A 22 -19.36 11.62 -15.54
C LEU A 22 -20.34 12.25 -16.51
N PRO A 23 -21.48 11.59 -16.76
CA PRO A 23 -22.46 12.13 -17.65
C PRO A 23 -23.15 13.33 -17.00
N ARG A 24 -23.61 14.21 -17.88
CA ARG A 24 -24.38 15.41 -17.55
C ARG A 24 -25.55 15.09 -16.60
N GLY A 25 -25.38 15.45 -15.34
CA GLY A 25 -26.45 15.48 -14.33
C GLY A 25 -26.63 14.22 -13.48
N GLU A 26 -25.83 13.17 -13.64
CA GLU A 26 -25.97 11.96 -12.81
C GLU A 26 -25.06 11.96 -11.58
N SER A 27 -23.92 12.67 -11.63
CA SER A 27 -22.90 12.68 -10.56
C SER A 27 -23.00 13.85 -9.58
N HIS A 28 -23.61 14.96 -10.01
CA HIS A 28 -23.87 16.11 -9.15
C HIS A 28 -25.38 16.21 -8.90
N PRO A 29 -25.82 16.31 -7.63
CA PRO A 29 -27.24 16.38 -7.28
C PRO A 29 -27.84 17.70 -7.79
N LEU A 30 -28.27 17.74 -9.04
CA LEU A 30 -28.92 18.89 -9.64
C LEU A 30 -30.39 18.90 -9.22
N THR A 31 -30.80 19.95 -8.51
CA THR A 31 -32.20 20.16 -8.12
C THR A 31 -33.17 20.08 -9.31
N ALA A 32 -32.72 20.45 -10.52
CA ALA A 32 -33.48 20.31 -11.76
C ALA A 32 -33.88 18.87 -12.12
N LEU A 33 -33.08 17.87 -11.72
CA LEU A 33 -33.35 16.44 -11.97
C LEU A 33 -34.22 15.80 -10.89
N HIS A 34 -34.38 16.47 -9.74
CA HIS A 34 -35.18 16.03 -8.59
C HIS A 34 -36.47 16.85 -8.40
N GLY A 35 -37.06 17.37 -9.48
CA GLY A 35 -38.24 18.26 -9.43
C GLY A 35 -39.58 17.62 -9.03
N ARG A 36 -39.64 16.31 -8.72
CA ARG A 36 -40.90 15.61 -8.37
C ARG A 36 -40.93 15.17 -6.89
N PRO A 37 -42.08 15.17 -6.20
CA PRO A 37 -42.16 14.83 -4.77
C PRO A 37 -41.65 13.43 -4.40
N LYS A 38 -41.65 12.47 -5.34
CA LYS A 38 -41.05 11.12 -5.14
C LYS A 38 -39.52 11.07 -5.26
N SER A 39 -38.86 12.16 -5.64
CA SER A 39 -37.41 12.22 -5.87
C SER A 39 -36.60 12.75 -4.68
N GLN A 40 -37.25 13.12 -3.57
CA GLN A 40 -36.55 13.54 -2.35
C GLN A 40 -35.60 12.46 -1.82
N LYS A 41 -36.03 11.19 -1.80
CA LYS A 41 -35.17 10.07 -1.36
C LYS A 41 -33.97 9.85 -2.28
N ALA A 42 -34.14 10.05 -3.59
CA ALA A 42 -33.05 9.96 -4.56
C ALA A 42 -32.05 11.11 -4.34
N LEU A 43 -32.53 12.35 -4.21
CA LEU A 43 -31.69 13.51 -3.90
C LEU A 43 -30.87 13.31 -2.61
N PHE A 44 -31.48 12.79 -1.54
CA PHE A 44 -30.76 12.51 -0.30
C PHE A 44 -29.70 11.41 -0.48
N SER A 45 -30.00 10.38 -1.28
CA SER A 45 -29.04 9.32 -1.61
C SER A 45 -27.85 9.87 -2.40
N ASP A 46 -28.11 10.72 -3.40
CA ASP A 46 -27.06 11.29 -4.25
C ASP A 46 -26.21 12.28 -3.48
N LEU A 47 -26.82 13.08 -2.60
CA LEU A 47 -26.09 13.97 -1.69
C LEU A 47 -25.23 13.17 -0.68
N ALA A 48 -25.78 12.09 -0.10
CA ALA A 48 -25.03 11.23 0.80
C ALA A 48 -23.84 10.56 0.09
N SER A 49 -24.05 10.10 -1.15
CA SER A 49 -23.01 9.54 -2.00
C SER A 49 -21.91 10.55 -2.31
N LEU A 50 -22.28 11.79 -2.66
CA LEU A 50 -21.33 12.88 -2.91
C LEU A 50 -20.50 13.22 -1.66
N VAL A 51 -21.14 13.32 -0.49
CA VAL A 51 -20.46 13.58 0.79
C VAL A 51 -19.52 12.43 1.15
N TRP A 52 -19.94 11.18 0.94
CA TRP A 52 -19.11 10.00 1.15
C TRP A 52 -17.88 9.99 0.22
N SER A 53 -18.08 10.23 -1.07
CA SER A 53 -17.01 10.32 -2.06
C SER A 53 -16.04 11.46 -1.75
N ALA A 54 -16.55 12.62 -1.32
CA ALA A 54 -15.73 13.73 -0.86
C ALA A 54 -14.87 13.35 0.36
N TYR A 55 -15.44 12.64 1.33
CA TYR A 55 -14.70 12.15 2.50
C TYR A 55 -13.58 11.18 2.10
N GLU A 56 -13.88 10.21 1.24
CA GLU A 56 -12.91 9.22 0.75
C GLU A 56 -11.76 9.88 -0.02
N VAL A 57 -12.01 10.91 -0.84
CA VAL A 57 -10.93 11.53 -1.62
C VAL A 57 -10.20 12.63 -0.85
N LEU A 58 -10.91 13.48 -0.10
CA LEU A 58 -10.35 14.70 0.48
C LEU A 58 -9.76 14.50 1.88
N LEU A 59 -10.27 13.55 2.66
CA LEU A 59 -9.82 13.33 4.04
C LEU A 59 -9.09 12.01 4.20
N VAL A 60 -9.59 10.95 3.56
CA VAL A 60 -9.11 9.58 3.78
C VAL A 60 -8.80 8.88 2.46
N PRO A 61 -7.94 9.47 1.60
CA PRO A 61 -7.60 8.85 0.32
C PRO A 61 -7.00 7.46 0.53
N SER A 62 -7.26 6.61 -0.46
CA SER A 62 -6.76 5.24 -0.48
C SER A 62 -5.23 5.21 -0.56
N LEU A 63 -4.61 4.25 0.11
CA LEU A 63 -3.17 3.98 0.02
C LEU A 63 -2.94 2.98 -1.11
N ARG A 64 -2.18 3.38 -2.14
CA ARG A 64 -1.90 2.49 -3.30
C ARG A 64 -0.62 1.68 -3.11
N ILE A 65 0.44 2.35 -2.62
CA ILE A 65 1.77 1.77 -2.46
C ILE A 65 2.13 1.87 -0.98
N PRO A 66 2.50 0.77 -0.30
CA PRO A 66 2.95 0.85 1.09
C PRO A 66 4.27 1.61 1.18
N VAL A 67 4.34 2.55 2.12
CA VAL A 67 5.44 3.50 2.27
C VAL A 67 5.98 3.40 3.70
N PRO A 68 7.13 2.74 3.92
CA PRO A 68 7.74 2.71 5.23
C PRO A 68 8.27 4.10 5.62
N PHE A 69 8.34 4.34 6.93
CA PHE A 69 8.99 5.54 7.45
C PHE A 69 10.50 5.43 7.27
N GLU A 70 11.12 6.43 6.66
CA GLU A 70 12.57 6.55 6.49
C GLU A 70 13.00 8.00 6.75
N ASN A 71 14.14 8.20 7.45
CA ASN A 71 14.61 9.55 7.82
C ASN A 71 15.16 10.34 6.62
N SER A 72 15.75 9.66 5.64
CA SER A 72 16.32 10.29 4.44
C SER A 72 15.59 9.80 3.21
N LEU A 73 14.98 10.74 2.49
CA LEU A 73 14.27 10.53 1.23
C LEU A 73 15.08 11.18 0.11
N ILE A 74 15.44 10.39 -0.91
CA ILE A 74 16.29 10.84 -2.02
C ILE A 74 15.55 10.54 -3.32
N VAL A 75 15.23 11.58 -4.08
CA VAL A 75 14.69 11.45 -5.43
C VAL A 75 15.83 11.61 -6.43
N GLN A 76 16.11 10.57 -7.21
CA GLN A 76 17.14 10.59 -8.24
C GLN A 76 16.48 10.78 -9.60
N LEU A 77 16.52 12.00 -10.14
CA LEU A 77 16.01 12.33 -11.47
C LEU A 77 17.07 11.95 -12.51
N ILE A 78 16.79 10.94 -13.32
CA ILE A 78 17.69 10.44 -14.35
C ILE A 78 17.11 10.78 -15.72
N HIS A 79 17.70 11.78 -16.37
CA HIS A 79 17.28 12.24 -17.68
C HIS A 79 18.04 11.52 -18.79
N VAL A 80 17.37 10.62 -19.50
CA VAL A 80 17.88 9.92 -20.67
C VAL A 80 17.48 10.69 -21.92
N TYR A 81 18.43 11.40 -22.54
CA TYR A 81 18.16 12.30 -23.67
C TYR A 81 18.71 11.75 -24.98
N GLY A 82 17.88 11.77 -26.04
CA GLY A 82 18.23 11.30 -27.38
C GLY A 82 18.81 12.36 -28.31
N SER A 83 18.36 13.61 -28.19
CA SER A 83 18.76 14.71 -29.08
C SER A 83 20.13 15.29 -28.72
N GLU A 84 20.87 15.81 -29.72
CA GLU A 84 22.11 16.56 -29.47
C GLU A 84 21.86 17.88 -28.73
N THR A 85 20.71 18.51 -29.00
CA THR A 85 20.26 19.72 -28.29
C THR A 85 19.17 19.34 -27.29
N LYS A 86 19.41 19.65 -26.01
CA LYS A 86 18.44 19.45 -24.93
C LYS A 86 17.31 20.47 -25.05
N ASP A 87 16.13 20.01 -25.45
CA ASP A 87 14.94 20.83 -25.36
C ASP A 87 14.42 20.77 -23.92
N THR A 88 14.54 21.85 -23.18
CA THR A 88 14.05 21.94 -21.80
C THR A 88 12.56 22.26 -21.71
N ASN A 89 11.90 22.55 -22.84
CA ASN A 89 10.50 22.91 -22.83
C ASN A 89 9.63 21.73 -22.35
N GLY A 90 8.79 21.97 -21.35
CA GLY A 90 7.94 20.96 -20.72
C GLY A 90 8.66 19.94 -19.82
N LEU A 91 9.97 20.10 -19.58
CA LEU A 91 10.75 19.26 -18.65
C LEU A 91 11.76 20.13 -17.88
N ASP A 92 11.27 21.00 -17.00
CA ASP A 92 12.11 21.68 -16.03
C ASP A 92 12.22 20.86 -14.74
N LEU A 93 13.35 20.17 -14.58
CA LEU A 93 13.62 19.39 -13.36
C LEU A 93 13.67 20.28 -12.10
N LYS A 94 14.03 21.56 -12.24
CA LYS A 94 14.04 22.51 -11.11
C LYS A 94 12.62 22.92 -10.70
N SER A 95 11.70 23.04 -11.66
CA SER A 95 10.27 23.28 -11.40
C SER A 95 9.67 22.14 -10.58
N ILE A 96 9.98 20.90 -10.96
CA ILE A 96 9.56 19.69 -10.22
C ILE A 96 10.14 19.69 -8.81
N GLU A 97 11.45 19.87 -8.66
CA GLU A 97 12.12 19.93 -7.36
C GLU A 97 11.52 21.02 -6.46
N LYS A 98 11.33 22.23 -7.01
CA LYS A 98 10.74 23.36 -6.31
C LYS A 98 9.34 23.06 -5.79
N THR A 99 8.51 22.39 -6.58
CA THR A 99 7.14 22.02 -6.18
C THR A 99 7.11 21.21 -4.87
N PHE A 100 8.11 20.35 -4.65
CA PHE A 100 8.23 19.60 -3.41
C PHE A 100 8.93 20.41 -2.31
N MET A 101 10.04 21.08 -2.64
CA MET A 101 10.84 21.80 -1.65
C MET A 101 10.10 22.99 -1.04
N ASP A 102 9.24 23.68 -1.79
CA ASP A 102 8.39 24.74 -1.25
C ASP A 102 7.48 24.18 -0.12
N GLU A 103 6.89 23.00 -0.33
CA GLU A 103 6.02 22.33 0.65
C GLU A 103 6.80 21.71 1.83
N VAL A 104 8.08 21.38 1.63
CA VAL A 104 9.00 21.00 2.72
C VAL A 104 9.30 22.21 3.60
N ASN A 105 9.63 23.36 2.99
CA ASN A 105 9.95 24.59 3.70
C ASN A 105 8.76 25.14 4.50
N ASP A 106 7.54 24.98 3.97
CA ASP A 106 6.29 25.33 4.65
C ASP A 106 5.88 24.32 5.74
N GLY A 107 6.64 23.24 5.92
CA GLY A 107 6.35 22.20 6.91
C GLY A 107 5.05 21.47 6.62
N GLY A 108 4.73 21.23 5.35
CA GLY A 108 3.48 20.59 4.90
C GLY A 108 3.63 19.13 4.46
N LEU A 109 4.80 18.72 3.95
CA LEU A 109 4.97 17.40 3.29
C LEU A 109 5.65 16.34 4.17
N LEU A 110 6.73 16.70 4.86
CA LEU A 110 7.54 15.76 5.64
C LEU A 110 6.92 15.47 7.01
N LEU A 111 7.29 14.33 7.60
CA LEU A 111 6.82 13.89 8.91
C LEU A 111 8.00 13.70 9.87
N GLY A 112 7.97 14.33 11.04
CA GLY A 112 9.07 14.27 12.02
C GLY A 112 10.41 14.75 11.45
N ASP A 113 11.49 14.03 11.74
CA ASP A 113 12.87 14.37 11.36
C ASP A 113 13.24 13.97 9.91
N GLN A 114 12.25 13.84 9.03
CA GLN A 114 12.49 13.49 7.64
C GLN A 114 13.24 14.59 6.89
N SER A 115 14.12 14.17 5.98
CA SER A 115 14.84 15.03 5.05
C SER A 115 14.59 14.60 3.61
N LEU A 116 14.42 15.56 2.70
CA LEU A 116 14.22 15.32 1.28
C LEU A 116 15.38 15.95 0.50
N SER A 117 15.94 15.19 -0.45
CA SER A 117 16.93 15.71 -1.39
C SER A 117 16.66 15.22 -2.81
N PHE A 118 16.97 16.08 -3.78
CA PHE A 118 16.91 15.76 -5.20
C PHE A 118 18.33 15.65 -5.76
N LYS A 119 18.56 14.62 -6.58
CA LYS A 119 19.82 14.42 -7.30
C LYS A 119 19.52 14.25 -8.77
N ASN A 120 20.21 15.02 -9.60
CA ASN A 120 19.97 15.03 -11.04
C ASN A 120 21.13 14.35 -11.76
N TYR A 121 20.81 13.40 -12.63
CA TYR A 121 21.75 12.68 -13.47
C TYR A 121 21.30 12.74 -14.91
N GLU A 122 22.26 12.72 -15.82
CA GLU A 122 22.00 12.81 -17.25
C GLU A 122 22.71 11.68 -17.97
N VAL A 123 22.00 11.04 -18.90
CA VAL A 123 22.51 9.92 -19.68
C VAL A 123 22.18 10.15 -21.15
N ARG A 124 23.17 10.04 -22.02
CA ARG A 124 22.92 10.10 -23.46
C ARG A 124 22.34 8.76 -23.92
N TYR A 125 21.18 8.78 -24.58
CA TYR A 125 20.52 7.57 -25.06
C TYR A 125 21.40 6.72 -25.98
N SER A 126 22.22 7.36 -26.82
CA SER A 126 23.16 6.68 -27.73
C SER A 126 24.31 5.95 -27.03
N GLU A 127 24.65 6.35 -25.81
CA GLU A 127 25.73 5.74 -25.00
C GLU A 127 25.18 4.67 -24.04
N CYS A 128 23.86 4.58 -23.89
CA CYS A 128 23.18 3.65 -23.00
C CYS A 128 22.59 2.47 -23.77
N SER A 129 23.38 1.40 -23.93
CA SER A 129 22.94 0.15 -24.56
C SER A 129 21.69 -0.42 -23.89
N ILE A 130 21.63 -0.39 -22.55
CA ILE A 130 20.48 -0.84 -21.75
C ILE A 130 19.23 -0.03 -22.07
N CYS A 131 19.35 1.30 -22.21
CA CYS A 131 18.23 2.17 -22.55
C CYS A 131 17.64 1.79 -23.91
N SER A 132 18.50 1.58 -24.90
CA SER A 132 18.08 1.16 -26.23
C SER A 132 17.42 -0.24 -26.23
N PHE A 133 17.97 -1.17 -25.44
CA PHE A 133 17.41 -2.50 -25.24
C PHE A 133 16.05 -2.44 -24.53
N ALA A 134 15.92 -1.64 -23.48
CA ALA A 134 14.69 -1.48 -22.72
C ALA A 134 13.55 -0.93 -23.60
N ILE A 135 13.80 0.16 -24.33
CA ILE A 135 12.81 0.77 -25.22
C ILE A 135 12.40 -0.19 -26.35
N SER A 136 13.36 -0.81 -27.03
CA SER A 136 13.05 -1.75 -28.12
C SER A 136 12.30 -2.99 -27.64
N ARG A 137 12.65 -3.52 -26.45
CA ARG A 137 12.02 -4.73 -25.89
C ARG A 137 10.64 -4.47 -25.29
N ALA A 138 10.38 -3.25 -24.81
CA ALA A 138 9.09 -2.86 -24.27
C ALA A 138 8.16 -2.22 -25.30
N SER A 139 8.65 -1.87 -26.49
CA SER A 139 7.83 -1.38 -27.58
C SER A 139 6.88 -2.47 -28.07
N THR A 140 5.59 -2.11 -28.12
CA THR A 140 4.50 -2.98 -28.55
C THR A 140 3.53 -2.20 -29.40
N SER A 141 2.82 -2.89 -30.31
CA SER A 141 1.80 -2.27 -31.16
C SER A 141 0.40 -2.65 -30.70
N TYR A 142 -0.52 -1.70 -30.74
CA TYR A 142 -1.93 -1.89 -30.51
C TYR A 142 -2.74 -1.43 -31.72
N THR A 143 -3.73 -2.22 -32.12
CA THR A 143 -4.63 -1.86 -33.22
C THR A 143 -5.99 -1.49 -32.64
N ALA A 144 -6.35 -0.22 -32.74
CA ALA A 144 -7.64 0.31 -32.33
C ALA A 144 -8.59 0.39 -33.53
N ARG A 145 -9.90 0.21 -33.28
CA ARG A 145 -10.97 0.48 -34.25
C ARG A 145 -11.61 1.82 -33.88
N TYR A 146 -11.42 2.82 -34.72
CA TYR A 146 -12.09 4.10 -34.58
C TYR A 146 -13.27 4.17 -35.56
N LEU A 147 -14.45 4.48 -35.02
CA LEU A 147 -15.63 4.80 -35.81
C LEU A 147 -15.71 6.33 -35.92
N PHE A 148 -15.16 6.86 -37.00
CA PHE A 148 -15.49 8.22 -37.44
C PHE A 148 -16.76 8.11 -38.31
N ASP A 149 -16.69 8.39 -39.61
CA ASP A 149 -17.80 8.12 -40.55
C ASP A 149 -17.81 6.65 -41.05
N ASN A 150 -16.65 5.98 -41.03
CA ASN A 150 -16.46 4.57 -41.36
C ASN A 150 -15.50 3.92 -40.35
N TYR A 151 -15.55 2.59 -40.21
CA TYR A 151 -14.58 1.86 -39.38
C TYR A 151 -13.17 1.99 -39.95
N THR A 152 -12.30 2.70 -39.23
CA THR A 152 -10.88 2.84 -39.54
C THR A 152 -10.05 2.09 -38.51
N LEU A 153 -9.07 1.31 -38.98
CA LEU A 153 -8.09 0.64 -38.13
C LEU A 153 -6.87 1.56 -37.99
N ILE A 154 -6.57 1.98 -36.76
CA ILE A 154 -5.38 2.77 -36.45
C ILE A 154 -4.45 1.88 -35.63
N VAL A 155 -3.23 1.69 -36.14
CA VAL A 155 -2.16 1.01 -35.41
C VAL A 155 -1.35 2.06 -34.69
N SER A 156 -1.28 1.98 -33.37
CA SER A 156 -0.45 2.83 -32.52
C SER A 156 0.61 2.00 -31.81
N GLU A 157 1.80 2.57 -31.64
CA GLU A 157 2.86 1.97 -30.83
C GLU A 157 2.82 2.54 -29.42
N TYR A 158 3.12 1.71 -28.43
CA TYR A 158 3.20 2.10 -27.03
C TYR A 158 4.29 1.30 -26.31
N LEU A 159 4.68 1.78 -25.14
CA LEU A 159 5.65 1.12 -24.29
C LEU A 159 4.94 0.39 -23.14
N ASP A 160 5.19 -0.90 -23.00
CA ASP A 160 4.72 -1.68 -21.86
C ASP A 160 5.50 -1.27 -20.59
N SER A 161 4.81 -0.63 -19.65
CA SER A 161 5.44 -0.09 -18.45
C SER A 161 5.99 -1.18 -17.53
N LYS A 162 5.31 -2.33 -17.44
CA LYS A 162 5.74 -3.47 -16.60
C LYS A 162 6.99 -4.11 -17.17
N ARG A 163 7.07 -4.21 -18.49
CA ARG A 163 8.26 -4.72 -19.16
C ARG A 163 9.46 -3.79 -19.01
N LEU A 164 9.25 -2.47 -19.11
CA LEU A 164 10.29 -1.49 -18.81
C LEU A 164 10.75 -1.59 -17.35
N HIS A 165 9.80 -1.65 -16.41
CA HIS A 165 10.09 -1.80 -14.98
C HIS A 165 10.96 -3.03 -14.71
N GLN A 166 10.59 -4.18 -15.26
CA GLN A 166 11.36 -5.41 -15.09
C GLN A 166 12.80 -5.26 -15.61
N ILE A 167 12.98 -4.74 -16.83
CA ILE A 167 14.31 -4.59 -17.43
C ILE A 167 15.18 -3.62 -16.64
N LEU A 168 14.62 -2.47 -16.21
CA LEU A 168 15.34 -1.47 -15.44
C LEU A 168 15.69 -1.96 -14.02
N SER A 169 14.82 -2.78 -13.42
CA SER A 169 15.08 -3.41 -12.13
C SER A 169 16.20 -4.44 -12.23
N GLU A 170 16.18 -5.29 -13.26
CA GLU A 170 17.21 -6.31 -13.50
C GLU A 170 18.58 -5.71 -13.87
N SER A 171 18.61 -4.51 -14.45
CA SER A 171 19.83 -3.82 -14.92
C SER A 171 20.24 -2.61 -14.06
N ALA A 172 19.66 -2.46 -12.86
CA ALA A 172 19.81 -1.27 -12.03
C ALA A 172 21.28 -0.90 -11.73
N ASP A 173 22.12 -1.88 -11.42
CA ASP A 173 23.54 -1.65 -11.09
C ASP A 173 24.35 -1.16 -12.30
N GLU A 174 24.11 -1.75 -13.46
CA GLU A 174 24.77 -1.33 -14.70
C GLU A 174 24.28 0.05 -15.13
N PHE A 175 22.98 0.32 -14.97
CA PHE A 175 22.42 1.64 -15.22
C PHE A 175 23.06 2.70 -14.32
N ARG A 176 23.21 2.43 -13.02
CA ARG A 176 23.87 3.34 -12.07
C ARG A 176 25.30 3.66 -12.48
N ARG A 177 26.04 2.66 -12.97
CA ARG A 177 27.40 2.86 -13.50
C ARG A 177 27.42 3.77 -14.71
N VAL A 178 26.52 3.55 -15.68
CA VAL A 178 26.41 4.38 -16.89
C VAL A 178 25.99 5.81 -16.55
N ALA A 179 25.09 5.98 -15.58
CA ALA A 179 24.61 7.27 -15.12
C ALA A 179 25.56 7.99 -14.15
N GLY A 180 26.67 7.37 -13.74
CA GLY A 180 27.61 7.93 -12.77
C GLY A 180 27.01 8.13 -11.37
N VAL A 181 26.00 7.34 -11.01
CA VAL A 181 25.33 7.44 -9.71
C VAL A 181 26.21 6.77 -8.64
N PRO A 182 26.57 7.47 -7.55
CA PRO A 182 27.37 6.89 -6.47
C PRO A 182 26.61 5.77 -5.74
N GLU A 183 27.35 4.76 -5.26
CA GLU A 183 26.75 3.60 -4.57
C GLU A 183 26.20 3.91 -3.17
N VAL A 184 26.68 4.98 -2.53
CA VAL A 184 26.44 5.22 -1.10
C VAL A 184 25.35 6.26 -0.88
N ASP A 185 24.10 5.83 -1.00
CA ASP A 185 22.94 6.60 -0.55
C ASP A 185 22.26 5.87 0.62
N PHE A 186 22.36 6.46 1.82
CA PHE A 186 21.66 5.97 3.00
C PHE A 186 20.22 6.53 3.00
N GLY A 187 19.23 5.64 3.13
CA GLY A 187 17.82 6.01 3.17
C GLY A 187 17.02 5.48 1.97
N ARG A 188 15.82 6.03 1.77
CA ARG A 188 14.94 5.62 0.68
C ARG A 188 15.27 6.38 -0.59
N VAL A 189 15.82 5.66 -1.56
CA VAL A 189 16.13 6.18 -2.88
C VAL A 189 15.01 5.84 -3.86
N LEU A 190 14.45 6.86 -4.53
CA LEU A 190 13.49 6.70 -5.62
C LEU A 190 14.13 7.15 -6.95
N PRO A 191 14.57 6.21 -7.81
CA PRO A 191 14.97 6.54 -9.17
C PRO A 191 13.77 6.91 -10.04
N VAL A 192 13.90 8.01 -10.77
CA VAL A 192 12.92 8.54 -11.71
C VAL A 192 13.56 8.59 -13.09
N TYR A 193 13.24 7.62 -13.93
CA TYR A 193 13.76 7.52 -15.29
C TYR A 193 12.90 8.35 -16.24
N VAL A 194 13.50 9.35 -16.88
CA VAL A 194 12.84 10.18 -17.88
C VAL A 194 13.46 9.90 -19.24
N PHE A 195 12.73 9.19 -20.10
CA PHE A 195 13.14 8.91 -21.48
C PHE A 195 12.64 10.01 -22.41
N ASP A 196 13.55 10.93 -22.77
CA ASP A 196 13.34 11.95 -23.80
C ASP A 196 13.83 11.42 -25.15
N LEU A 197 12.93 10.75 -25.86
CA LEU A 197 13.22 10.03 -27.08
C LEU A 197 13.09 10.93 -28.31
N ASP A 198 14.06 10.81 -29.23
CA ASP A 198 14.08 11.51 -30.52
C ASP A 198 13.15 10.82 -31.56
N TYR A 199 12.01 10.27 -31.13
CA TYR A 199 11.11 9.55 -32.02
C TYR A 199 10.03 10.49 -32.58
N GLY A 200 9.77 10.38 -33.90
CA GLY A 200 8.70 11.12 -34.57
C GLY A 200 7.31 10.50 -34.35
N SER A 201 7.24 9.24 -33.89
CA SER A 201 6.00 8.63 -33.42
C SER A 201 5.72 9.02 -31.96
N ILE A 202 4.45 9.02 -31.58
CA ILE A 202 4.02 9.20 -30.19
C ILE A 202 4.15 7.85 -29.50
N LEU A 203 4.97 7.79 -28.44
CA LEU A 203 5.07 6.63 -27.56
C LEU A 203 4.62 7.02 -26.16
N LEU A 204 3.59 6.33 -25.68
CA LEU A 204 3.06 6.47 -24.32
C LEU A 204 3.23 5.16 -23.56
N LEU A 205 3.26 5.25 -22.24
CA LEU A 205 3.26 4.10 -21.36
C LEU A 205 1.85 3.52 -21.28
N ASP A 206 1.72 2.23 -21.57
CA ASP A 206 0.45 1.49 -21.57
C ASP A 206 -0.66 2.15 -22.38
N ARG A 207 -0.27 2.86 -23.46
CA ARG A 207 -1.12 3.66 -24.39
C ARG A 207 -1.62 5.00 -23.86
N TYR A 208 -1.71 5.19 -22.55
CA TYR A 208 -2.41 6.35 -21.97
C TYR A 208 -1.51 7.29 -21.18
N HIS A 209 -0.42 6.80 -20.60
CA HIS A 209 0.31 7.52 -19.56
C HIS A 209 1.62 8.09 -20.09
N GLN A 210 1.94 9.32 -19.70
CA GLN A 210 3.29 9.87 -19.89
C GLN A 210 4.26 9.39 -18.80
N SER A 211 3.73 9.05 -17.62
CA SER A 211 4.51 8.56 -16.49
C SER A 211 3.74 7.50 -15.71
N VAL A 212 4.46 6.47 -15.24
CA VAL A 212 3.92 5.42 -14.38
C VAL A 212 4.75 5.32 -13.11
N ALA A 213 4.06 5.23 -11.99
CA ALA A 213 4.62 5.04 -10.65
C ALA A 213 4.63 3.55 -10.28
N PHE A 214 5.81 3.05 -9.91
CA PHE A 214 6.00 1.73 -9.29
C PHE A 214 6.39 1.91 -7.82
N LYS A 215 6.48 0.80 -7.08
CA LYS A 215 6.86 0.84 -5.66
C LYS A 215 8.28 1.36 -5.44
N ASP A 216 9.15 1.08 -6.39
CA ASP A 216 10.60 1.21 -6.33
C ASP A 216 11.18 2.19 -7.37
N MET A 217 10.40 2.63 -8.36
CA MET A 217 10.85 3.59 -9.38
C MET A 217 9.69 4.33 -10.04
N VAL A 218 10.01 5.43 -10.72
CA VAL A 218 9.10 6.10 -11.65
C VAL A 218 9.69 6.03 -13.05
N VAL A 219 8.85 5.75 -14.04
CA VAL A 219 9.24 5.77 -15.45
C VAL A 219 8.37 6.79 -16.18
N ALA A 220 8.98 7.70 -16.91
CA ALA A 220 8.32 8.67 -17.77
C ALA A 220 8.92 8.68 -19.17
N VAL A 221 8.09 8.99 -20.16
CA VAL A 221 8.46 8.99 -21.57
C VAL A 221 7.88 10.23 -22.23
N ARG A 222 8.70 10.88 -23.07
CA ARG A 222 8.23 11.88 -24.04
C ARG A 222 8.92 11.66 -25.39
N THR A 223 8.26 12.11 -26.45
CA THR A 223 8.77 12.04 -27.83
C THR A 223 8.74 13.41 -28.52
N LYS A 224 9.22 13.51 -29.77
CA LYS A 224 9.32 14.80 -30.50
C LYS A 224 7.98 15.47 -30.74
N ASN A 225 6.93 14.70 -30.99
CA ASN A 225 5.61 15.26 -31.21
C ASN A 225 5.12 15.93 -29.93
N THR A 226 4.48 17.09 -30.08
CA THR A 226 4.07 17.94 -28.96
C THR A 226 2.68 17.62 -28.45
N GLN A 227 1.80 17.09 -29.31
CA GLN A 227 0.39 16.90 -29.00
C GLN A 227 -0.13 15.59 -29.55
N THR A 228 -1.06 14.97 -28.81
CA THR A 228 -1.87 13.84 -29.26
C THR A 228 -3.32 14.01 -28.82
N VAL A 229 -4.24 13.44 -29.58
CA VAL A 229 -5.62 13.26 -29.12
C VAL A 229 -5.60 12.22 -28.00
N SER A 230 -6.19 12.56 -26.86
CA SER A 230 -6.35 11.62 -25.75
C SER A 230 -7.67 10.85 -25.87
N ASP A 231 -7.75 9.71 -25.20
CA ASP A 231 -8.98 8.93 -25.10
C ASP A 231 -9.99 9.52 -24.09
N TYR A 232 -9.77 10.75 -23.62
CA TYR A 232 -10.67 11.47 -22.73
C TYR A 232 -11.43 12.56 -23.50
N SER A 233 -12.65 12.84 -23.08
CA SER A 233 -13.47 13.93 -23.59
C SER A 233 -13.95 14.84 -22.47
N CYS A 234 -14.22 16.09 -22.85
CA CYS A 234 -14.89 17.08 -22.03
C CYS A 234 -15.93 17.81 -22.91
N ASN A 235 -17.18 17.82 -22.47
CA ASN A 235 -18.35 18.38 -23.16
C ASN A 235 -18.46 17.94 -24.62
N GLY A 236 -18.27 16.65 -24.88
CA GLY A 236 -18.34 16.04 -26.21
C GLY A 236 -17.17 16.38 -27.14
N ARG A 237 -16.10 17.02 -26.62
CA ARG A 237 -14.86 17.29 -27.38
C ARG A 237 -13.73 16.44 -26.82
N HIS A 238 -12.93 15.86 -27.70
CA HIS A 238 -11.72 15.15 -27.28
C HIS A 238 -10.73 16.11 -26.62
N MET A 239 -10.15 15.67 -25.52
CA MET A 239 -9.07 16.37 -24.84
C MET A 239 -7.75 16.12 -25.56
N PHE A 240 -6.94 17.16 -25.73
CA PHE A 240 -5.58 17.02 -26.25
C PHE A 240 -4.60 16.88 -25.08
N MET A 241 -3.62 16.00 -25.25
CA MET A 241 -2.53 15.84 -24.29
C MET A 241 -1.25 16.43 -24.86
N GLN A 242 -0.59 17.29 -24.09
CA GLN A 242 0.73 17.84 -24.42
C GLN A 242 1.80 16.80 -24.07
N THR A 243 2.23 16.01 -25.06
CA THR A 243 3.13 14.86 -24.87
C THR A 243 4.53 15.25 -24.37
N ARG A 244 4.95 16.52 -24.56
CA ARG A 244 6.24 17.04 -24.08
C ARG A 244 6.21 17.61 -22.66
N GLU A 245 5.03 17.93 -22.13
CA GLU A 245 4.87 18.45 -20.76
C GLU A 245 4.85 17.30 -19.76
N LEU A 246 5.98 17.08 -19.08
CA LEU A 246 6.16 15.99 -18.12
C LEU A 246 6.13 16.44 -16.66
N GLU A 247 6.20 17.74 -16.38
CA GLU A 247 6.31 18.26 -15.00
C GLU A 247 5.17 17.77 -14.10
N ARG A 248 3.92 17.99 -14.52
CA ARG A 248 2.72 17.53 -13.79
C ARG A 248 2.66 16.00 -13.61
N PRO A 249 2.74 15.17 -14.67
CA PRO A 249 2.66 13.72 -14.50
C PRO A 249 3.83 13.14 -13.67
N LEU A 250 5.03 13.75 -13.75
CA LEU A 250 6.16 13.39 -12.89
C LEU A 250 5.90 13.71 -11.41
N VAL A 251 5.40 14.90 -11.09
CA VAL A 251 5.05 15.26 -9.70
C VAL A 251 4.04 14.25 -9.14
N GLY A 252 2.99 13.91 -9.90
CA GLY A 252 2.01 12.90 -9.50
C GLY A 252 2.63 11.52 -9.29
N SER A 253 3.53 11.09 -10.16
CA SER A 253 4.15 9.76 -10.07
C SER A 253 5.17 9.64 -8.93
N ILE A 254 5.91 10.73 -8.65
CA ILE A 254 6.79 10.84 -7.49
C ILE A 254 5.97 10.78 -6.20
N LEU A 255 4.85 11.52 -6.11
CA LEU A 255 3.95 11.46 -4.96
C LEU A 255 3.41 10.05 -4.69
N GLN A 256 3.00 9.34 -5.76
CA GLN A 256 2.53 7.96 -5.66
C GLN A 256 3.61 7.02 -5.13
N SER A 257 4.81 7.07 -5.71
CA SER A 257 5.87 6.11 -5.38
C SER A 257 6.49 6.42 -4.02
N MET A 258 6.82 7.69 -3.76
CA MET A 258 7.52 8.11 -2.54
C MET A 258 6.59 8.12 -1.32
N TRP A 259 5.35 8.63 -1.44
CA TRP A 259 4.43 8.80 -0.31
C TRP A 259 3.12 8.01 -0.42
N GLY A 260 2.95 7.16 -1.45
CA GLY A 260 1.79 6.28 -1.56
C GLY A 260 0.47 6.99 -1.88
N VAL A 261 0.52 8.28 -2.22
CA VAL A 261 -0.66 9.12 -2.45
C VAL A 261 -1.39 8.62 -3.69
N SER A 262 -2.63 8.12 -3.55
CA SER A 262 -3.41 7.65 -4.68
C SER A 262 -3.84 8.81 -5.59
N PRO A 263 -3.90 8.59 -6.92
CA PRO A 263 -4.55 9.52 -7.83
C PRO A 263 -5.98 9.83 -7.39
N THR A 264 -6.41 11.09 -7.54
CA THR A 264 -7.73 11.54 -7.07
C THR A 264 -8.92 10.88 -7.76
N HIS A 265 -8.70 10.23 -8.90
CA HIS A 265 -9.73 9.47 -9.61
C HIS A 265 -9.75 7.98 -9.26
N LEU A 266 -8.92 7.53 -8.33
CA LEU A 266 -8.81 6.12 -7.94
C LEU A 266 -9.07 5.95 -6.45
N SER A 267 -10.00 5.05 -6.13
CA SER A 267 -10.30 4.61 -4.76
C SER A 267 -10.29 3.09 -4.66
N TRP A 268 -9.95 2.56 -3.49
CA TRP A 268 -10.05 1.13 -3.22
C TRP A 268 -11.41 0.78 -2.62
N SER A 269 -12.10 -0.23 -3.17
CA SER A 269 -13.35 -0.72 -2.62
C SER A 269 -13.20 -2.11 -2.01
N PRO A 270 -13.25 -2.26 -0.68
CA PRO A 270 -13.21 -3.57 -0.04
C PRO A 270 -14.35 -4.50 -0.46
N ARG A 271 -15.51 -3.94 -0.80
CA ARG A 271 -16.70 -4.72 -1.22
C ARG A 271 -16.48 -5.40 -2.58
N HIS A 272 -15.89 -4.67 -3.52
CA HIS A 272 -15.62 -5.17 -4.86
C HIS A 272 -14.27 -5.88 -4.95
N ASN A 273 -13.45 -5.77 -3.89
CA ASN A 273 -12.06 -6.20 -3.86
C ASN A 273 -11.29 -5.69 -5.10
N ASN A 274 -11.56 -4.46 -5.49
CA ASN A 274 -11.01 -3.86 -6.70
C ASN A 274 -10.88 -2.34 -6.53
N THR A 275 -10.01 -1.74 -7.35
CA THR A 275 -9.90 -0.29 -7.51
C THR A 275 -11.06 0.22 -8.35
N LEU A 276 -11.77 1.23 -7.86
CA LEU A 276 -12.81 1.95 -8.58
C LEU A 276 -12.20 3.18 -9.24
N VAL A 277 -12.72 3.51 -10.42
CA VAL A 277 -12.33 4.69 -11.20
C VAL A 277 -13.49 5.68 -11.16
N ASP A 278 -13.26 6.86 -10.60
CA ASP A 278 -14.25 7.93 -10.49
C ASP A 278 -13.56 9.28 -10.74
N TYR A 279 -13.85 9.92 -11.87
CA TYR A 279 -13.22 11.19 -12.23
C TYR A 279 -13.81 12.40 -11.50
N THR A 280 -14.74 12.23 -10.53
CA THR A 280 -15.49 13.35 -9.91
C THR A 280 -14.56 14.36 -9.25
N TRP A 281 -13.47 13.87 -8.66
CA TRP A 281 -12.46 14.66 -7.96
C TRP A 281 -11.14 14.79 -8.73
N SER A 282 -11.17 14.47 -10.03
CA SER A 282 -10.01 14.58 -10.93
C SER A 282 -9.85 15.96 -11.56
N VAL A 283 -10.73 16.88 -11.18
CA VAL A 283 -10.74 18.29 -11.60
C VAL A 283 -10.21 19.18 -10.47
N GLY A 284 -9.49 20.24 -10.81
CA GLY A 284 -8.98 21.23 -9.86
C GLY A 284 -7.48 21.09 -9.57
N GLN A 285 -7.06 21.45 -8.35
CA GLN A 285 -5.65 21.53 -7.97
C GLN A 285 -5.09 20.14 -7.61
N THR A 286 -4.69 19.38 -8.63
CA THR A 286 -4.12 18.04 -8.45
C THR A 286 -3.16 17.71 -9.60
N PRO A 287 -1.97 17.14 -9.32
CA PRO A 287 -1.09 16.68 -10.40
C PRO A 287 -1.61 15.41 -11.07
N PHE A 288 -2.72 14.82 -10.59
CA PHE A 288 -3.27 13.57 -11.09
C PHE A 288 -4.36 13.75 -12.15
N GLY A 289 -4.50 12.73 -13.00
CA GLY A 289 -5.57 12.65 -13.98
C GLY A 289 -5.36 13.55 -15.21
N PRO A 290 -6.22 13.45 -16.21
CA PRO A 290 -6.10 14.22 -17.45
C PRO A 290 -6.84 15.58 -17.42
N PHE A 291 -7.66 15.82 -16.39
CA PHE A 291 -8.54 17.00 -16.29
C PHE A 291 -7.99 18.11 -15.38
N SER A 292 -6.71 18.03 -15.02
CA SER A 292 -5.99 19.09 -14.32
C SER A 292 -4.70 19.43 -15.06
N GLU A 293 -4.41 20.72 -15.16
CA GLU A 293 -3.18 21.26 -15.75
C GLU A 293 -2.16 21.71 -14.69
N ILE A 294 -2.51 21.61 -13.40
CA ILE A 294 -1.71 22.17 -12.30
C ILE A 294 -0.78 21.10 -11.71
N SER A 295 0.50 21.44 -11.52
CA SER A 295 1.49 20.57 -10.87
C SER A 295 1.60 20.76 -9.35
N SER A 296 1.01 21.82 -8.78
CA SER A 296 1.10 22.10 -7.34
C SER A 296 0.34 21.11 -6.45
N LEU A 297 0.77 21.01 -5.19
CA LEU A 297 0.21 20.07 -4.22
C LEU A 297 -0.94 20.69 -3.43
N SER A 298 -2.06 19.98 -3.34
CA SER A 298 -3.18 20.36 -2.48
C SER A 298 -2.98 19.88 -1.04
N PHE A 299 -3.67 20.50 -0.08
CA PHE A 299 -3.65 20.06 1.33
C PHE A 299 -3.98 18.56 1.48
N VAL A 300 -4.91 18.05 0.66
CA VAL A 300 -5.31 16.63 0.63
C VAL A 300 -4.11 15.74 0.36
N GLN A 301 -3.27 16.10 -0.61
CA GLN A 301 -2.10 15.30 -1.01
C GLN A 301 -1.00 15.36 0.05
N LYS A 302 -0.83 16.53 0.69
CA LYS A 302 0.13 16.74 1.78
C LYS A 302 -0.23 15.94 3.03
N ASP A 303 -1.49 16.01 3.44
CA ASP A 303 -2.00 15.24 4.57
C ASP A 303 -2.00 13.74 4.28
N ALA A 304 -2.37 13.34 3.07
CA ALA A 304 -2.29 11.95 2.62
C ALA A 304 -0.85 11.43 2.68
N ALA A 305 0.13 12.21 2.23
CA ALA A 305 1.54 11.80 2.23
C ALA A 305 2.03 11.44 3.65
N ARG A 306 1.69 12.27 4.64
CA ARG A 306 2.02 12.02 6.06
C ARG A 306 1.24 10.83 6.63
N ARG A 307 -0.07 10.82 6.40
CA ARG A 307 -0.98 9.76 6.87
C ARG A 307 -0.56 8.39 6.36
N ASN A 308 -0.15 8.29 5.10
CA ASN A 308 0.18 7.02 4.44
C ASN A 308 1.38 6.32 5.08
N VAL A 309 2.39 7.09 5.49
CA VAL A 309 3.54 6.58 6.24
C VAL A 309 3.07 5.97 7.56
N LEU A 310 2.26 6.71 8.31
CA LEU A 310 1.70 6.28 9.60
C LEU A 310 0.81 5.04 9.48
N LEU A 311 -0.02 4.97 8.44
CA LEU A 311 -0.86 3.80 8.18
C LEU A 311 -0.03 2.56 7.83
N THR A 312 1.04 2.74 7.07
CA THR A 312 1.94 1.63 6.73
C THR A 312 2.64 1.13 8.00
N SER A 313 3.13 2.02 8.85
CA SER A 313 3.70 1.67 10.15
C SER A 313 2.69 0.98 11.06
N LEU A 314 1.47 1.50 11.17
CA LEU A 314 0.40 0.89 11.96
C LEU A 314 0.08 -0.52 11.46
N ASN A 315 -0.03 -0.72 10.14
CA ASN A 315 -0.27 -2.03 9.55
C ASN A 315 0.89 -2.99 9.85
N HIS A 316 2.13 -2.51 9.83
CA HIS A 316 3.30 -3.30 10.21
C HIS A 316 3.24 -3.71 11.70
N SER A 317 3.02 -2.76 12.62
CA SER A 317 2.94 -3.07 14.06
C SER A 317 1.79 -4.04 14.38
N ILE A 318 0.63 -3.91 13.70
CA ILE A 318 -0.49 -4.86 13.86
C ILE A 318 -0.12 -6.25 13.32
N THR A 319 0.49 -6.32 12.13
CA THR A 319 0.90 -7.59 11.51
C THR A 319 1.91 -8.32 12.40
N SER A 320 2.92 -7.60 12.90
CA SER A 320 3.91 -8.16 13.82
C SER A 320 3.30 -8.59 15.16
N ALA A 321 2.28 -7.89 15.66
CA ALA A 321 1.54 -8.35 16.84
C ALA A 321 0.75 -9.64 16.58
N ILE A 322 0.16 -9.80 15.38
CA ILE A 322 -0.50 -11.04 14.97
C ILE A 322 0.51 -12.18 14.91
N GLU A 323 1.67 -11.99 14.29
CA GLU A 323 2.74 -13.00 14.19
C GLU A 323 3.21 -13.47 15.58
N VAL A 324 3.34 -12.55 16.54
CA VAL A 324 3.66 -12.88 17.94
C VAL A 324 2.58 -13.76 18.56
N LEU A 325 1.30 -13.40 18.38
CA LEU A 325 0.18 -14.19 18.92
C LEU A 325 0.11 -15.58 18.28
N GLU A 326 0.29 -15.65 16.96
CA GLU A 326 0.37 -16.92 16.23
C GLU A 326 1.51 -17.79 16.77
N SER A 327 2.70 -17.22 17.00
CA SER A 327 3.82 -17.92 17.62
C SER A 327 3.47 -18.46 19.00
N ILE A 328 2.83 -17.66 19.87
CA ILE A 328 2.39 -18.10 21.19
C ILE A 328 1.39 -19.27 21.08
N THR A 329 0.42 -19.18 20.17
CA THR A 329 -0.56 -20.26 19.96
C THR A 329 0.07 -21.55 19.46
N ALA A 330 1.04 -21.46 18.53
CA ALA A 330 1.77 -22.61 18.01
C ALA A 330 2.54 -23.36 19.10
N HIS A 331 3.03 -22.65 20.13
CA HIS A 331 3.77 -23.22 21.25
C HIS A 331 2.88 -23.63 22.44
N GLY A 332 1.56 -23.78 22.23
CA GLY A 332 0.63 -24.34 23.22
C GLY A 332 0.01 -23.33 24.19
N GLY A 333 0.14 -22.03 23.90
CA GLY A 333 -0.50 -20.93 24.63
C GLY A 333 0.45 -20.14 25.54
N ASP A 334 0.02 -18.94 25.91
CA ASP A 334 0.79 -17.95 26.68
C ASP A 334 1.22 -18.50 28.05
N ILE A 335 0.32 -19.17 28.78
CA ILE A 335 0.62 -19.70 30.13
C ILE A 335 1.67 -20.82 30.09
N LYS A 336 1.66 -21.66 29.04
CA LYS A 336 2.60 -22.79 28.92
C LYS A 336 3.97 -22.33 28.45
N LEU A 337 3.99 -21.43 27.47
CA LEU A 337 5.20 -20.86 26.91
C LEU A 337 5.87 -19.91 27.91
N LEU A 338 5.10 -18.97 28.45
CA LEU A 338 5.57 -17.92 29.33
C LEU A 338 5.34 -18.35 30.79
N ARG A 339 6.41 -18.77 31.47
CA ARG A 339 6.40 -19.03 32.91
C ARG A 339 5.89 -17.79 33.68
N GLN A 340 5.42 -17.99 34.91
CA GLN A 340 4.67 -16.98 35.69
C GLN A 340 5.28 -15.56 35.71
N ALA A 341 6.62 -15.42 35.84
CA ALA A 341 7.27 -14.11 35.80
C ALA A 341 7.25 -13.46 34.40
N ARG A 342 7.59 -14.21 33.34
CA ARG A 342 7.55 -13.71 31.95
C ARG A 342 6.12 -13.43 31.48
N HIS A 343 5.15 -14.19 31.99
CA HIS A 343 3.73 -13.95 31.74
C HIS A 343 3.28 -12.58 32.26
N THR A 344 3.67 -12.21 33.49
CA THR A 344 3.32 -10.89 34.03
C THR A 344 3.93 -9.74 33.22
N GLU A 345 5.18 -9.88 32.78
CA GLU A 345 5.83 -8.89 31.93
C GLU A 345 5.14 -8.78 30.56
N PHE A 346 4.82 -9.91 29.93
CA PHE A 346 4.07 -9.94 28.67
C PHE A 346 2.74 -9.19 28.79
N ILE A 347 1.94 -9.47 29.82
CA ILE A 347 0.64 -8.81 30.02
C ILE A 347 0.80 -7.30 30.22
N GLN A 348 1.80 -6.86 30.98
CA GLN A 348 2.07 -5.43 31.18
C GLN A 348 2.43 -4.74 29.86
N ARG A 349 3.35 -5.33 29.08
CA ARG A 349 3.77 -4.81 27.78
C ARG A 349 2.63 -4.80 26.77
N TRP A 350 1.82 -5.87 26.73
CA TRP A 350 0.65 -5.98 25.86
C TRP A 350 -0.39 -4.90 26.15
N ASN A 351 -0.69 -4.67 27.44
CA ASN A 351 -1.61 -3.62 27.85
C ASN A 351 -1.10 -2.22 27.47
N LEU A 352 0.21 -1.97 27.63
CA LEU A 352 0.82 -0.70 27.24
C LEU A 352 0.81 -0.50 25.72
N PHE A 353 1.15 -1.55 24.96
CA PHE A 353 1.07 -1.56 23.50
C PHE A 353 -0.35 -1.22 23.02
N LYS A 354 -1.37 -1.88 23.56
CA LYS A 354 -2.78 -1.59 23.26
C LYS A 354 -3.14 -0.14 23.57
N TYR A 355 -2.76 0.37 24.73
CA TYR A 355 -3.01 1.76 25.11
C TYR A 355 -2.37 2.75 24.12
N LYS A 356 -1.11 2.51 23.71
CA LYS A 356 -0.40 3.35 22.74
C LYS A 356 -1.07 3.32 21.37
N LEU A 357 -1.55 2.15 20.91
CA LEU A 357 -2.32 2.04 19.68
C LEU A 357 -3.65 2.81 19.75
N ASP A 358 -4.40 2.69 20.84
CA ASP A 358 -5.67 3.43 21.02
C ASP A 358 -5.43 4.95 20.98
N LYS A 359 -4.32 5.42 21.58
CA LYS A 359 -3.90 6.82 21.51
C LYS A 359 -3.43 7.24 20.12
N ALA A 360 -2.73 6.39 19.40
CA ALA A 360 -2.35 6.64 18.01
C ALA A 360 -3.59 6.79 17.11
N VAL A 361 -4.58 5.92 17.24
CA VAL A 361 -5.85 6.01 16.48
C VAL A 361 -6.62 7.29 16.83
N SER A 362 -6.68 7.64 18.13
CA SER A 362 -7.31 8.88 18.58
C SER A 362 -6.58 10.13 18.07
N ALA A 363 -5.25 10.14 17.99
CA ALA A 363 -4.50 11.27 17.43
C ALA A 363 -4.69 11.35 15.91
N LEU A 364 -4.74 10.21 15.22
CA LEU A 364 -4.97 10.13 13.78
C LEU A 364 -6.33 10.71 13.38
N SER A 365 -7.38 10.50 14.19
CA SER A 365 -8.70 11.08 13.94
C SER A 365 -8.73 12.62 14.04
N HIS A 366 -7.76 13.21 14.73
CA HIS A 366 -7.57 14.66 14.82
C HIS A 366 -6.52 15.18 13.84
N MET A 367 -5.99 14.32 12.97
CA MET A 367 -4.92 14.64 12.01
C MET A 367 -3.62 15.13 12.68
N ASP A 368 -3.39 14.75 13.95
CA ASP A 368 -2.17 15.09 14.69
C ASP A 368 -1.07 14.06 14.39
N PHE A 369 -0.45 14.21 13.22
CA PHE A 369 0.48 13.21 12.67
C PHE A 369 1.75 13.00 13.52
N GLU A 370 2.25 14.04 14.19
CA GLU A 370 3.44 13.97 15.04
C GLU A 370 3.16 13.12 16.29
N MET A 371 1.99 13.31 16.92
CA MET A 371 1.59 12.52 18.07
C MET A 371 1.36 11.05 17.69
N VAL A 372 0.80 10.78 16.50
CA VAL A 372 0.68 9.41 15.99
C VAL A 372 2.07 8.77 15.81
N LEU A 373 3.01 9.47 15.17
CA LEU A 373 4.36 8.96 14.96
C LEU A 373 5.04 8.61 16.29
N TYR A 374 4.91 9.48 17.29
CA TYR A 374 5.45 9.26 18.63
C TYR A 374 4.89 7.97 19.27
N PHE A 375 3.56 7.81 19.27
CA PHE A 375 2.95 6.62 19.87
C PHE A 375 3.28 5.34 19.11
N LEU A 376 3.31 5.37 17.77
CA LEU A 376 3.67 4.22 16.96
C LEU A 376 5.11 3.77 17.22
N ARG A 377 6.08 4.68 17.13
CA ARG A 377 7.49 4.36 17.45
C ARG A 377 7.67 3.86 18.87
N SER A 378 6.95 4.45 19.82
CA SER A 378 6.97 4.00 21.21
C SER A 378 6.34 2.61 21.39
N SER A 379 5.36 2.26 20.56
CA SER A 379 4.69 0.95 20.58
C SER A 379 5.57 -0.15 20.00
N ASP A 380 6.39 0.16 18.98
CA ASP A 380 7.33 -0.79 18.38
C ASP A 380 8.37 -1.27 19.41
N SER A 381 8.78 -0.41 20.36
CA SER A 381 9.65 -0.81 21.46
C SER A 381 9.01 -1.85 22.39
N ASP A 382 7.71 -1.76 22.67
CA ASP A 382 7.02 -2.76 23.50
C ASP A 382 6.83 -4.05 22.70
N LEU A 383 6.49 -3.94 21.42
CA LEU A 383 6.30 -5.09 20.54
C LEU A 383 7.60 -5.88 20.35
N TYR A 384 8.72 -5.19 20.17
CA TYR A 384 10.05 -5.80 20.11
C TYR A 384 10.42 -6.54 21.41
N ALA A 385 10.12 -5.95 22.57
CA ALA A 385 10.34 -6.60 23.86
C ALA A 385 9.48 -7.87 24.00
N ILE A 386 8.21 -7.80 23.60
CA ILE A 386 7.31 -8.96 23.58
C ILE A 386 7.85 -10.06 22.65
N HIS A 387 8.26 -9.70 21.44
CA HIS A 387 8.82 -10.65 20.48
C HIS A 387 10.07 -11.35 21.07
N THR A 388 10.94 -10.60 21.72
CA THR A 388 12.14 -11.12 22.39
C THR A 388 11.80 -12.07 23.53
N LEU A 389 10.79 -11.75 24.35
CA LEU A 389 10.30 -12.62 25.42
C LEU A 389 9.78 -13.96 24.88
N VAL A 390 8.97 -13.91 23.83
CA VAL A 390 8.39 -15.09 23.18
C VAL A 390 9.49 -15.93 22.53
N TYR A 391 10.46 -15.30 21.86
CA TYR A 391 11.58 -15.97 21.22
C TYR A 391 12.47 -16.71 22.23
N HIS A 392 12.84 -16.09 23.35
CA HIS A 392 13.61 -16.78 24.38
C HIS A 392 12.83 -17.90 25.06
N ALA A 393 11.53 -17.71 25.27
CA ALA A 393 10.69 -18.75 25.85
C ALA A 393 10.55 -19.96 24.92
N SER A 394 10.50 -19.75 23.59
CA SER A 394 10.38 -20.86 22.64
C SER A 394 11.66 -21.68 22.54
N GLN A 395 12.83 -21.07 22.71
CA GLN A 395 14.11 -21.80 22.76
C GLN A 395 14.24 -22.75 23.96
N GLU A 396 13.56 -22.47 25.06
CA GLU A 396 13.57 -23.32 26.25
C GLU A 396 12.59 -24.50 26.16
N LEU A 397 11.78 -24.59 25.10
CA LEU A 397 10.84 -25.69 24.93
C LEU A 397 11.54 -26.92 24.37
N GLU A 398 11.51 -27.99 25.17
CA GLU A 398 11.94 -29.31 24.73
C GLU A 398 10.77 -30.03 24.06
N ALA A 399 10.97 -30.46 22.80
CA ALA A 399 10.00 -31.28 22.10
C ALA A 399 10.04 -32.72 22.65
N SER A 400 9.07 -33.08 23.48
CA SER A 400 8.88 -34.47 23.91
C SER A 400 7.84 -35.18 23.04
N LEU A 401 8.24 -36.24 22.33
CA LEU A 401 7.34 -37.11 21.59
C LEU A 401 6.64 -38.07 22.57
N VAL A 402 5.39 -37.77 22.92
CA VAL A 402 4.57 -38.66 23.74
C VAL A 402 3.95 -39.73 22.84
N CYS A 403 4.72 -40.78 22.54
CA CYS A 403 4.29 -41.87 21.65
C CYS A 403 3.21 -42.76 22.26
N PHE A 404 3.18 -42.90 23.59
CA PHE A 404 2.21 -43.73 24.30
C PHE A 404 1.84 -43.08 25.63
N LYS A 405 0.54 -42.93 25.88
CA LYS A 405 0.01 -42.61 27.21
C LYS A 405 -0.18 -43.95 27.91
N ASP A 406 0.75 -44.34 28.77
CA ASP A 406 0.64 -45.60 29.50
C ASP A 406 -0.73 -45.66 30.21
N PRO A 407 -1.44 -46.81 30.14
CA PRO A 407 -2.69 -46.96 30.86
C PRO A 407 -2.42 -46.70 32.34
N PRO A 408 -3.32 -45.97 33.03
CA PRO A 408 -3.12 -45.65 34.44
C PRO A 408 -2.86 -46.95 35.22
N PHE A 409 -1.79 -46.96 36.01
CA PHE A 409 -1.40 -48.11 36.81
C PHE A 409 -2.64 -48.64 37.56
N PRO A 410 -2.97 -49.95 37.46
CA PRO A 410 -4.28 -50.46 37.86
C PRO A 410 -4.36 -50.61 39.39
N TRP A 411 -4.37 -49.48 40.10
CA TRP A 411 -4.44 -49.38 41.56
C TRP A 411 -5.60 -50.16 42.15
N ALA A 412 -6.73 -50.24 41.44
CA ALA A 412 -7.88 -51.04 41.83
C ALA A 412 -7.58 -52.55 41.86
N SER A 413 -6.78 -53.06 40.91
CA SER A 413 -6.40 -54.48 40.88
C SER A 413 -5.38 -54.81 41.98
N VAL A 414 -4.45 -53.89 42.24
CA VAL A 414 -3.43 -54.03 43.29
C VAL A 414 -4.07 -53.95 44.67
N SER A 415 -4.98 -52.99 44.89
CA SER A 415 -5.69 -52.86 46.17
C SER A 415 -6.61 -54.04 46.44
N MET A 416 -7.34 -54.54 45.44
CA MET A 416 -8.15 -55.75 45.57
C MET A 416 -7.30 -56.98 45.88
N SER A 417 -6.15 -57.13 45.23
CA SER A 417 -5.22 -58.23 45.49
C SER A 417 -4.66 -58.16 46.91
N ALA A 418 -4.33 -56.96 47.40
CA ALA A 418 -3.89 -56.75 48.78
C ALA A 418 -5.00 -57.11 49.78
N VAL A 419 -6.24 -56.69 49.54
CA VAL A 419 -7.39 -57.02 50.40
C VAL A 419 -7.63 -58.53 50.44
N VAL A 420 -7.60 -59.21 49.29
CA VAL A 420 -7.74 -60.67 49.22
C VAL A 420 -6.60 -61.37 49.96
N PHE A 421 -5.36 -60.90 49.79
CA PHE A 421 -4.20 -61.44 50.51
C PHE A 421 -4.37 -61.29 52.03
N PHE A 422 -4.77 -60.12 52.51
CA PHE A 422 -5.05 -59.89 53.94
C PHE A 422 -6.22 -60.75 54.44
N ALA A 423 -7.27 -60.96 53.64
CA ALA A 423 -8.39 -61.82 54.01
C ALA A 423 -7.98 -63.30 54.10
N VAL A 424 -7.14 -63.78 53.18
CA VAL A 424 -6.58 -65.15 53.21
C VAL A 424 -5.65 -65.34 54.39
N VAL A 425 -4.76 -64.38 54.66
CA VAL A 425 -3.89 -64.39 55.85
C VAL A 425 -4.74 -64.39 57.12
N TYR A 426 -5.77 -63.56 57.20
CA TYR A 426 -6.69 -63.54 58.34
C TYR A 426 -7.45 -64.86 58.52
N ALA A 427 -7.95 -65.46 57.44
CA ALA A 427 -8.61 -66.76 57.46
C ALA A 427 -7.66 -67.90 57.84
N TYR A 428 -6.40 -67.84 57.40
CA TYR A 428 -5.36 -68.80 57.77
C TYR A 428 -5.00 -68.70 59.25
N VAL A 429 -4.82 -67.47 59.77
CA VAL A 429 -4.54 -67.23 61.20
C VAL A 429 -5.71 -67.65 62.09
N LYS A 430 -6.96 -67.50 61.63
CA LYS A 430 -8.17 -67.96 62.36
C LYS A 430 -8.66 -69.36 62.01
N ARG A 431 -7.87 -70.16 61.27
CA ARG A 431 -8.26 -71.50 60.80
C ARG A 431 -8.70 -72.43 61.95
N ASP A 432 -8.02 -72.38 63.09
CA ASP A 432 -8.31 -73.25 64.24
C ASP A 432 -9.61 -72.86 64.97
N THR A 433 -10.06 -71.60 64.83
CA THR A 433 -11.37 -71.16 65.35
C THR A 433 -12.53 -71.47 64.41
N PHE A 434 -12.31 -71.48 63.09
CA PHE A 434 -13.37 -71.71 62.11
C PHE A 434 -13.62 -73.20 61.78
N PHE A 435 -12.57 -74.04 61.81
CA PHE A 435 -12.67 -75.46 61.47
C PHE A 435 -12.59 -76.39 62.69
N ARG A 436 -13.28 -76.05 63.79
CA ARG A 436 -13.44 -76.96 64.93
C ARG A 436 -14.41 -78.08 64.55
N ASN A 437 -13.85 -79.20 64.09
CA ASN A 437 -14.57 -80.39 63.65
C ASN A 437 -15.41 -80.96 64.81
N LYS A 438 -16.74 -80.93 64.70
CA LYS A 438 -17.64 -81.68 65.59
C LYS A 438 -17.62 -83.16 65.18
N ARG A 439 -16.68 -83.96 65.70
CA ARG A 439 -16.80 -85.43 65.68
C ARG A 439 -16.38 -86.08 66.99
N LYS A 440 -17.43 -86.49 67.72
CA LYS A 440 -17.62 -87.61 68.65
C LYS A 440 -16.58 -87.85 69.77
N GLN A 441 -17.00 -87.57 71.01
CA GLN A 441 -16.68 -88.43 72.16
C GLN A 441 -17.60 -89.65 72.13
N PHE A 442 -17.02 -90.81 72.50
CA PHE A 442 -17.74 -92.01 72.94
C PHE A 442 -18.51 -91.73 74.24
#